data_AF-A0A842IR29-F1
#
_entry.id   AF-A0A842IR29-F1
#
_cell.length_a   1.000
_cell.length_b   1.000
_cell.length_c   1.000
_cell.angle_alpha   90.00
_cell.angle_beta   90.00
_cell.angle_gamma   90.00
#
_symmetry.space_group_name_H-M   'P 1'
#
loop_
_entity.id
_entity.type
_entity.pdbx_description
1 polymer ?
#
loop_
_entity_poly.entity_id
_entity_poly.type
_entity_poly.pdbx_seq_one_letter_code
_entity_poly.pdbx_strand_id
1 'polypeptide(L)'
;MSGNQDDLNNALKNYRSDYEALKTKFTEVDSIHLASMDRNITMTEQQINRMMSSKIALRSTFPKGAPSPKFSDYENYAGGNTSLEDLRGKYVYFDIWATWCGPCKVEIPSLKKIEKQFEGKNIQFVSISVDEGRGYKGDAAAAYQGWKKMIAEKELGGIQLMADNGFRSDFIQAYKIQGIPRFILVDPEGNIVDADAPRPSNPELIELLNSLDI
;
A
#
# COMPACT_ATOMS: atom_id res chain seq x y z
N MET A 1 -0.85 -3.90 15.91
CA MET A 1 0.13 -4.74 16.63
C MET A 1 1.13 -5.32 15.63
N SER A 2 2.43 -5.17 15.83
CA SER A 2 3.46 -5.67 14.92
C SER A 2 4.13 -6.93 15.48
N GLY A 3 3.46 -8.08 15.35
CA GLY A 3 4.07 -9.37 15.66
C GLY A 3 5.24 -9.67 14.71
N ASN A 4 6.23 -10.39 15.22
CA ASN A 4 7.36 -10.91 14.44
C ASN A 4 7.02 -12.28 13.81
N GLN A 5 8.01 -12.93 13.17
CA GLN A 5 7.79 -14.22 12.53
C GLN A 5 7.44 -15.34 13.53
N ASP A 6 7.97 -15.30 14.75
CA ASP A 6 7.67 -16.28 15.79
C ASP A 6 6.25 -16.10 16.33
N ASP A 7 5.79 -14.85 16.51
CA ASP A 7 4.41 -14.55 16.88
C ASP A 7 3.42 -15.11 15.83
N LEU A 8 3.73 -14.93 14.55
CA LEU A 8 2.94 -15.47 13.43
C LEU A 8 2.93 -17.01 13.44
N ASN A 9 4.10 -17.64 13.59
CA ASN A 9 4.22 -19.10 13.63
C ASN A 9 3.41 -19.68 14.80
N ASN A 10 3.48 -19.05 15.98
CA ASN A 10 2.72 -19.46 17.16
C ASN A 10 1.20 -19.29 16.95
N ALA A 11 0.77 -18.18 16.36
CA ALA A 11 -0.65 -17.95 16.05
C ALA A 11 -1.20 -19.00 15.06
N LEU A 12 -0.45 -19.33 14.00
CA LEU A 12 -0.84 -20.37 13.04
C LEU A 12 -0.90 -21.75 13.68
N LYS A 13 0.05 -22.08 14.57
CA LYS A 13 0.02 -23.33 15.34
C LYS A 13 -1.23 -23.44 16.22
N ASN A 14 -1.61 -22.36 16.90
CA ASN A 14 -2.81 -22.32 17.73
C ASN A 14 -4.08 -22.48 16.88
N TYR A 15 -4.17 -21.76 15.76
CA TYR A 15 -5.27 -21.89 14.80
C TYR A 15 -5.44 -23.34 14.32
N ARG A 16 -4.34 -24.02 13.97
CA ARG A 16 -4.34 -25.42 13.55
C ARG A 16 -4.87 -26.35 14.64
N SER A 17 -4.39 -26.13 15.87
CA SER A 17 -4.78 -26.89 17.07
C SER A 17 -6.26 -26.75 17.38
N ASP A 18 -6.81 -25.54 17.32
CA ASP A 18 -8.23 -25.29 17.56
C ASP A 18 -9.11 -26.00 16.52
N TYR A 19 -8.71 -25.99 15.25
CA TYR A 19 -9.42 -26.74 14.21
C TYR A 19 -9.32 -28.27 14.40
N GLU A 20 -8.18 -28.82 14.84
CA GLU A 20 -8.09 -30.26 15.19
C GLU A 20 -8.99 -30.63 16.38
N ALA A 21 -9.05 -29.78 17.40
CA ALA A 21 -9.93 -29.99 18.56
C ALA A 21 -11.42 -30.00 18.17
N LEU A 22 -11.82 -29.12 17.24
CA LEU A 22 -13.18 -29.11 16.68
C LEU A 22 -13.51 -30.44 15.98
N LYS A 23 -12.61 -30.95 15.14
CA LYS A 23 -12.81 -32.25 14.46
C LYS A 23 -12.98 -33.41 15.44
N THR A 24 -12.22 -33.41 16.53
CA THR A 24 -12.30 -34.47 17.54
C THR A 24 -13.60 -34.39 18.35
N LYS A 25 -14.12 -33.18 18.58
CA LYS A 25 -15.35 -32.94 19.34
C LYS A 25 -16.62 -33.25 18.55
N PHE A 26 -16.62 -33.04 17.23
CA PHE A 26 -17.78 -33.20 16.37
C PHE A 26 -17.51 -34.20 15.24
N THR A 27 -17.87 -35.47 15.47
CA THR A 27 -17.49 -36.61 14.62
C THR A 27 -18.50 -36.96 13.54
N GLU A 28 -19.55 -36.17 13.35
CA GLU A 28 -20.64 -36.45 12.40
C GLU A 28 -20.27 -36.15 10.93
N VAL A 29 -19.14 -35.49 10.70
CA VAL A 29 -18.69 -35.08 9.37
C VAL A 29 -17.99 -36.24 8.66
N ASP A 30 -18.42 -36.53 7.43
CA ASP A 30 -17.81 -37.59 6.62
C ASP A 30 -16.32 -37.33 6.30
N SER A 31 -15.55 -38.41 6.23
CA SER A 31 -14.10 -38.43 5.99
C SER A 31 -13.66 -37.69 4.72
N ILE A 32 -14.44 -37.73 3.63
CA ILE A 32 -14.13 -37.02 2.39
C ILE A 32 -14.27 -35.52 2.59
N HIS A 33 -15.31 -35.10 3.32
CA HIS A 33 -15.52 -33.69 3.63
C HIS A 33 -14.42 -33.16 4.57
N LEU A 34 -14.05 -33.92 5.60
CA LEU A 34 -12.94 -33.58 6.49
C LEU A 34 -11.61 -33.42 5.72
N ALA A 35 -11.31 -34.31 4.78
CA ALA A 35 -10.11 -34.22 3.96
C ALA A 35 -10.09 -32.95 3.08
N SER A 36 -11.25 -32.50 2.60
CA SER A 36 -11.38 -31.23 1.87
C SER A 36 -11.14 -30.02 2.78
N MET A 37 -11.74 -30.03 3.97
CA MET A 37 -11.54 -28.98 4.97
C MET A 37 -10.07 -28.88 5.40
N ASP A 38 -9.39 -30.01 5.62
CA ASP A 38 -7.96 -30.04 5.98
C ASP A 38 -7.08 -29.37 4.92
N ARG A 39 -7.37 -29.63 3.63
CA ARG A 39 -6.69 -28.94 2.53
C ARG A 39 -6.96 -27.43 2.56
N ASN A 40 -8.21 -27.03 2.75
CA ASN A 40 -8.58 -25.62 2.79
C ASN A 40 -7.91 -24.88 3.95
N ILE A 41 -7.83 -25.51 5.12
CA ILE A 41 -7.13 -24.94 6.27
C ILE A 41 -5.64 -24.82 6.02
N THR A 42 -5.01 -25.87 5.48
CA THR A 42 -3.59 -25.83 5.09
C THR A 42 -3.31 -24.69 4.09
N MET A 43 -4.17 -24.54 3.08
CA MET A 43 -4.06 -23.47 2.09
C MET A 43 -4.23 -22.08 2.71
N THR A 44 -5.16 -21.96 3.66
CA THR A 44 -5.42 -20.72 4.40
C THR A 44 -4.21 -20.33 5.25
N GLU A 45 -3.63 -21.28 6.00
CA GLU A 45 -2.42 -21.07 6.79
C GLU A 45 -1.25 -20.63 5.92
N GLN A 46 -1.03 -21.30 4.78
CA GLN A 46 0.01 -20.93 3.84
C GLN A 46 -0.20 -19.53 3.24
N GLN A 47 -1.46 -19.14 2.99
CA GLN A 47 -1.78 -17.81 2.49
C GLN A 47 -1.52 -16.73 3.55
N ILE A 48 -2.00 -16.94 4.78
CA ILE A 48 -1.76 -16.04 5.91
C ILE A 48 -0.26 -15.90 6.15
N ASN A 49 0.47 -17.01 6.22
CA ASN A 49 1.91 -16.99 6.44
C ASN A 49 2.63 -16.18 5.35
N ARG A 50 2.37 -16.46 4.06
CA ARG A 50 2.98 -15.70 2.96
C ARG A 50 2.69 -14.20 3.05
N MET A 51 1.44 -13.82 3.31
CA MET A 51 1.03 -12.41 3.40
C MET A 51 1.69 -11.71 4.59
N MET A 52 1.65 -12.33 5.77
CA MET A 52 2.16 -11.72 6.99
C MET A 52 3.68 -11.71 7.05
N SER A 53 4.36 -12.78 6.62
CA SER A 53 5.81 -12.81 6.48
C SER A 53 6.32 -11.74 5.51
N SER A 54 5.60 -11.49 4.41
CA SER A 54 5.93 -10.38 3.48
C SER A 54 5.86 -9.02 4.18
N LYS A 55 4.79 -8.75 4.93
CA LYS A 55 4.63 -7.52 5.73
C LYS A 55 5.72 -7.39 6.81
N ILE A 56 6.06 -8.47 7.49
CA ILE A 56 7.12 -8.51 8.52
C ILE A 56 8.48 -8.19 7.89
N ALA A 57 8.83 -8.87 6.78
CA ALA A 57 10.08 -8.64 6.07
C ALA A 57 10.20 -7.20 5.55
N LEU A 58 9.09 -6.63 5.08
CA LEU A 58 9.03 -5.25 4.63
C LEU A 58 9.30 -4.26 5.77
N ARG A 59 8.64 -4.43 6.93
CA ARG A 59 8.91 -3.61 8.13
C ARG A 59 10.35 -3.75 8.62
N SER A 60 10.93 -4.94 8.50
CA SER A 60 12.34 -5.14 8.84
C SER A 60 13.29 -4.46 7.84
N THR A 61 12.91 -4.40 6.56
CA THR A 61 13.71 -3.73 5.51
C THR A 61 13.59 -2.21 5.60
N PHE A 62 12.41 -1.72 5.96
CA PHE A 62 12.06 -0.30 6.05
C PHE A 62 11.50 0.02 7.44
N PRO A 63 12.34 -0.02 8.49
CA PRO A 63 11.88 0.23 9.85
C PRO A 63 11.48 1.70 10.02
N LYS A 64 10.54 1.94 10.93
CA LYS A 64 10.12 3.29 11.30
C LYS A 64 11.35 4.11 11.76
N GLY A 65 11.47 5.33 11.26
CA GLY A 65 12.58 6.25 11.51
C GLY A 65 13.79 6.09 10.58
N ALA A 66 13.81 5.08 9.70
CA ALA A 66 14.83 5.00 8.66
C ALA A 66 14.59 6.04 7.56
N PRO A 67 15.64 6.59 6.91
CA PRO A 67 15.46 7.51 5.79
C PRO A 67 14.65 6.87 4.66
N SER A 68 13.69 7.62 4.11
CA SER A 68 12.99 7.21 2.89
C SER A 68 13.96 7.18 1.70
N PRO A 69 13.89 6.17 0.82
CA PRO A 69 14.32 6.32 -0.57
C PRO A 69 13.83 7.65 -1.15
N LYS A 70 14.68 8.29 -1.96
CA LYS A 70 14.38 9.58 -2.56
C LYS A 70 13.97 9.42 -4.01
N PHE A 71 13.08 10.28 -4.48
CA PHE A 71 12.91 10.59 -5.89
C PHE A 71 13.28 12.05 -6.13
N SER A 72 13.70 12.33 -7.35
CA SER A 72 14.00 13.68 -7.81
C SER A 72 13.30 13.95 -9.13
N ASP A 73 12.85 15.19 -9.29
CA ASP A 73 12.36 15.77 -10.54
C ASP A 73 11.20 15.02 -11.22
N TYR A 74 10.29 14.44 -10.44
CA TYR A 74 9.09 13.82 -11.03
C TYR A 74 8.16 14.88 -11.61
N GLU A 75 7.62 14.61 -12.81
CA GLU A 75 6.73 15.57 -13.46
C GLU A 75 5.49 15.77 -12.58
N ASN A 76 5.18 17.02 -12.28
CA ASN A 76 4.01 17.40 -11.54
C ASN A 76 2.89 17.82 -12.50
N TYR A 77 1.69 17.26 -12.32
CA TYR A 77 0.51 17.62 -13.10
C TYR A 77 0.18 19.13 -13.04
N ALA A 78 0.45 19.78 -11.91
CA ALA A 78 0.28 21.23 -11.73
C ALA A 78 1.31 22.07 -12.51
N GLY A 79 2.27 21.42 -13.18
CA GLY A 79 3.39 22.03 -13.89
C GLY A 79 4.69 21.95 -13.09
N GLY A 80 5.81 21.92 -13.82
CA GLY A 80 7.14 21.76 -13.24
C GLY A 80 7.42 20.35 -12.75
N ASN A 81 8.35 20.25 -11.81
CA ASN A 81 8.83 19.00 -11.25
C ASN A 81 8.76 19.05 -9.73
N THR A 82 8.72 17.89 -9.09
CA THR A 82 8.74 17.77 -7.63
C THR A 82 9.68 16.64 -7.24
N SER A 83 10.49 16.91 -6.23
CA SER A 83 11.39 15.97 -5.57
C SER A 83 10.89 15.70 -4.16
N LEU A 84 11.34 14.60 -3.54
CA LEU A 84 11.00 14.33 -2.13
C LEU A 84 11.48 15.47 -1.21
N GLU A 85 12.60 16.10 -1.55
CA GLU A 85 13.17 17.21 -0.79
C GLU A 85 12.24 18.42 -0.70
N ASP A 86 11.45 18.69 -1.76
CA ASP A 86 10.52 19.83 -1.82
C ASP A 86 9.32 19.65 -0.87
N LEU A 87 9.12 18.42 -0.36
CA LEU A 87 8.01 18.05 0.51
C LEU A 87 8.41 18.03 2.00
N ARG A 88 9.68 18.32 2.33
CA ARG A 88 10.14 18.38 3.73
C ARG A 88 9.38 19.40 4.55
N GLY A 89 9.34 19.17 5.86
CA GLY A 89 8.61 19.98 6.83
C GLY A 89 7.15 19.58 7.02
N LYS A 90 6.64 18.64 6.22
CA LYS A 90 5.30 18.05 6.36
C LYS A 90 5.37 16.53 6.33
N TYR A 91 4.40 15.88 6.97
CA TYR A 91 4.17 14.47 6.69
C TYR A 91 3.79 14.29 5.21
N VAL A 92 4.16 13.16 4.62
CA VAL A 92 3.83 12.85 3.23
C VAL A 92 3.21 11.47 3.15
N TYR A 93 1.95 11.42 2.73
CA TYR A 93 1.24 10.18 2.43
C TYR A 93 1.25 9.93 0.92
N PHE A 94 2.02 8.92 0.50
CA PHE A 94 2.13 8.53 -0.88
C PHE A 94 1.07 7.50 -1.27
N ASP A 95 0.46 7.69 -2.44
CA ASP A 95 -0.36 6.69 -3.15
C ASP A 95 0.31 6.34 -4.48
N ILE A 96 0.88 5.14 -4.57
CA ILE A 96 1.44 4.63 -5.81
C ILE A 96 0.34 3.92 -6.59
N TRP A 97 0.02 4.46 -7.75
CA TRP A 97 -1.17 4.08 -8.51
C TRP A 97 -0.92 4.06 -10.02
N ALA A 98 -1.92 3.63 -10.79
CA ALA A 98 -1.93 3.76 -12.24
C ALA A 98 -3.35 3.76 -12.79
N THR A 99 -3.56 4.32 -13.98
CA THR A 99 -4.89 4.44 -14.61
C THR A 99 -5.56 3.08 -14.88
N TRP A 100 -4.76 2.05 -15.18
CA TRP A 100 -5.21 0.67 -15.43
C TRP A 100 -5.44 -0.12 -14.14
N CYS A 101 -5.04 0.41 -12.97
CA CYS A 101 -5.20 -0.26 -11.69
C CYS A 101 -6.64 -0.16 -11.19
N GLY A 102 -7.39 -1.26 -11.31
CA GLY A 102 -8.76 -1.38 -10.79
C GLY A 102 -8.86 -1.07 -9.28
N PRO A 103 -8.10 -1.77 -8.41
CA PRO A 103 -8.16 -1.54 -6.97
C PRO A 103 -7.75 -0.13 -6.56
N CYS A 104 -6.78 0.51 -7.22
CA CYS A 104 -6.40 1.89 -6.95
C CYS A 104 -7.59 2.85 -7.16
N LYS A 105 -8.35 2.65 -8.25
CA LYS A 105 -9.54 3.47 -8.53
C LYS A 105 -10.66 3.31 -7.51
N VAL A 106 -10.73 2.16 -6.82
CA VAL A 106 -11.70 1.93 -5.73
C VAL A 106 -11.36 2.78 -4.50
N GLU A 107 -10.08 3.12 -4.29
CA GLU A 107 -9.63 3.92 -3.13
C GLU A 107 -9.77 5.43 -3.34
N ILE A 108 -9.93 5.91 -4.59
CA ILE A 108 -10.03 7.35 -4.92
C ILE A 108 -11.09 8.09 -4.07
N PRO A 109 -12.35 7.62 -3.92
CA PRO A 109 -13.34 8.33 -3.12
C PRO A 109 -12.93 8.49 -1.65
N SER A 110 -12.28 7.46 -1.09
CA SER A 110 -11.78 7.48 0.28
C SER A 110 -10.58 8.41 0.42
N LEU A 111 -9.67 8.43 -0.56
CA LEU A 111 -8.55 9.36 -0.61
C LEU A 111 -9.03 10.81 -0.60
N LYS A 112 -9.97 11.18 -1.50
CA LYS A 112 -10.57 12.53 -1.53
C LYS A 112 -11.21 12.92 -0.20
N LYS A 113 -11.86 11.98 0.48
CA LYS A 113 -12.47 12.22 1.80
C LYS A 113 -11.41 12.54 2.86
N ILE A 114 -10.32 11.77 2.89
CA ILE A 114 -9.24 11.95 3.87
C ILE A 114 -8.44 13.22 3.57
N GLU A 115 -8.14 13.50 2.31
CA GLU A 115 -7.53 14.77 1.88
C GLU A 115 -8.31 15.98 2.42
N LYS A 116 -9.64 15.97 2.25
CA LYS A 116 -10.51 17.01 2.79
C LYS A 116 -10.53 17.06 4.32
N GLN A 117 -10.51 15.90 4.98
CA GLN A 117 -10.52 15.83 6.45
C GLN A 117 -9.24 16.40 7.07
N PHE A 118 -8.10 16.23 6.40
CA PHE A 118 -6.79 16.71 6.83
C PHE A 118 -6.36 18.00 6.09
N GLU A 119 -7.30 18.70 5.46
CA GLU A 119 -7.04 19.96 4.79
C GLU A 119 -6.52 21.00 5.80
N GLY A 120 -5.43 21.70 5.45
CA GLY A 120 -4.77 22.67 6.33
C GLY A 120 -3.95 22.07 7.47
N LYS A 121 -3.86 20.73 7.58
CA LYS A 121 -2.99 20.04 8.55
C LYS A 121 -1.56 19.90 8.03
N ASN A 122 -0.64 19.49 8.89
CA ASN A 122 0.78 19.33 8.54
C ASN A 122 1.08 18.05 7.71
N ILE A 123 0.30 17.81 6.65
CA ILE A 123 0.43 16.64 5.78
C ILE A 123 0.20 17.02 4.31
N GLN A 124 0.90 16.33 3.41
CA GLN A 124 0.67 16.34 1.97
C GLN A 124 0.25 14.96 1.50
N PHE A 125 -0.77 14.92 0.65
CA PHE A 125 -1.16 13.72 -0.08
C PHE A 125 -0.53 13.78 -1.46
N VAL A 126 0.23 12.74 -1.82
CA VAL A 126 1.02 12.70 -3.06
C VAL A 126 0.73 11.41 -3.80
N SER A 127 0.03 11.49 -4.93
CA SER A 127 -0.22 10.34 -5.77
C SER A 127 0.85 10.25 -6.86
N ILE A 128 1.60 9.15 -6.90
CA ILE A 128 2.64 8.89 -7.91
C ILE A 128 2.12 7.83 -8.88
N SER A 129 1.92 8.21 -10.14
CA SER A 129 1.54 7.29 -11.20
C SER A 129 2.76 6.50 -11.69
N VAL A 130 2.59 5.19 -11.87
CA VAL A 130 3.55 4.30 -12.54
C VAL A 130 3.08 3.87 -13.94
N ASP A 131 2.26 4.70 -14.60
CA ASP A 131 1.78 4.45 -15.95
C ASP A 131 2.94 4.47 -16.97
N GLU A 132 3.19 3.32 -17.60
CA GLU A 132 4.26 3.15 -18.62
C GLU A 132 3.78 2.37 -19.86
N GLY A 133 2.53 2.59 -20.28
CA GLY A 133 1.95 1.94 -21.48
C GLY A 133 1.11 0.70 -21.20
N ARG A 134 1.18 0.11 -20.00
CA ARG A 134 0.24 -0.93 -19.55
C ARG A 134 -1.19 -0.37 -19.57
N GLY A 135 -2.16 -1.14 -20.08
CA GLY A 135 -3.52 -0.66 -20.32
C GLY A 135 -3.70 0.15 -21.61
N TYR A 136 -2.60 0.53 -22.28
CA TYR A 136 -2.57 1.30 -23.52
C TYR A 136 -1.82 0.58 -24.64
N LYS A 137 -1.87 -0.76 -24.66
CA LYS A 137 -1.19 -1.60 -25.67
C LYS A 137 0.33 -1.34 -25.79
N GLY A 138 0.97 -0.89 -24.70
CA GLY A 138 2.39 -0.56 -24.68
C GLY A 138 2.72 0.88 -25.13
N ASP A 139 1.72 1.70 -25.44
CA ASP A 139 1.92 3.09 -25.82
C ASP A 139 2.05 3.99 -24.57
N ALA A 140 3.29 4.39 -24.27
CA ALA A 140 3.59 5.25 -23.13
C ALA A 140 3.03 6.68 -23.30
N ALA A 141 2.97 7.21 -24.53
CA ALA A 141 2.42 8.53 -24.77
C ALA A 141 0.90 8.54 -24.55
N ALA A 142 0.21 7.50 -25.01
CA ALA A 142 -1.22 7.33 -24.73
C ALA A 142 -1.49 7.12 -23.23
N ALA A 143 -0.64 6.36 -22.52
CA ALA A 143 -0.75 6.18 -21.08
C ALA A 143 -0.58 7.50 -20.31
N TYR A 144 0.39 8.30 -20.71
CA TYR A 144 0.63 9.63 -20.17
C TYR A 144 -0.57 10.58 -20.38
N GLN A 145 -1.17 10.59 -21.57
CA GLN A 145 -2.41 11.35 -21.80
C GLN A 145 -3.58 10.79 -20.98
N GLY A 146 -3.64 9.47 -20.82
CA GLY A 146 -4.60 8.79 -19.96
C GLY A 146 -4.51 9.21 -18.49
N TRP A 147 -3.28 9.34 -17.96
CA TRP A 147 -3.02 9.83 -16.62
C TRP A 147 -3.54 11.26 -16.42
N LYS A 148 -3.16 12.19 -17.31
CA LYS A 148 -3.65 13.58 -17.27
C LYS A 148 -5.17 13.67 -17.34
N LYS A 149 -5.77 12.88 -18.24
CA LYS A 149 -7.22 12.79 -18.39
C LYS A 149 -7.90 12.28 -17.12
N MET A 150 -7.37 11.23 -16.51
CA MET A 150 -7.98 10.63 -15.31
C MET A 150 -7.90 11.57 -14.10
N ILE A 151 -6.79 12.30 -13.93
CA ILE A 151 -6.67 13.33 -12.88
C ILE A 151 -7.78 14.36 -13.03
N ALA A 152 -7.98 14.89 -14.25
CA ALA A 152 -9.02 15.88 -14.53
C ALA A 152 -10.43 15.32 -14.33
N GLU A 153 -10.75 14.15 -14.90
CA GLU A 153 -12.09 13.57 -14.85
C GLU A 153 -12.51 13.09 -13.45
N LYS A 154 -11.56 12.69 -12.61
CA LYS A 154 -11.82 12.26 -11.23
C LYS A 154 -11.63 13.38 -10.21
N GLU A 155 -11.17 14.54 -10.68
CA GLU A 155 -10.82 15.70 -9.84
C GLU A 155 -9.91 15.23 -8.69
N LEU A 156 -8.80 14.58 -9.04
CA LEU A 156 -7.85 14.11 -8.04
C LEU A 156 -7.17 15.33 -7.40
N GLY A 157 -7.22 15.39 -6.06
CA GLY A 157 -6.61 16.42 -5.26
C GLY A 157 -5.13 16.14 -4.97
N GLY A 158 -4.58 16.84 -3.98
CA GLY A 158 -3.20 16.68 -3.57
C GLY A 158 -2.19 16.98 -4.68
N ILE A 159 -0.98 16.41 -4.53
CA ILE A 159 0.08 16.51 -5.51
C ILE A 159 0.04 15.27 -6.40
N GLN A 160 -0.05 15.48 -7.72
CA GLN A 160 -0.15 14.40 -8.69
C GLN A 160 1.16 14.34 -9.50
N LEU A 161 1.91 13.25 -9.33
CA LEU A 161 3.22 13.05 -9.94
C LEU A 161 3.21 11.89 -10.93
N MET A 162 4.06 11.97 -11.96
CA MET A 162 4.39 10.85 -12.85
C MET A 162 5.79 10.34 -12.52
N ALA A 163 5.91 9.04 -12.23
CA ALA A 163 7.22 8.41 -12.11
C ALA A 163 7.90 8.36 -13.49
N ASP A 164 9.20 8.62 -13.51
CA ASP A 164 10.05 8.69 -14.70
C ASP A 164 10.05 7.40 -15.56
N ASN A 165 10.05 6.23 -14.93
CA ASN A 165 10.15 4.94 -15.62
C ASN A 165 9.15 3.89 -15.10
N GLY A 166 7.96 4.33 -14.71
CA GLY A 166 6.91 3.44 -14.21
C GLY A 166 7.40 2.57 -13.04
N PHE A 167 7.22 1.25 -13.14
CA PHE A 167 7.72 0.34 -12.10
C PHE A 167 9.25 0.28 -12.00
N ARG A 168 9.98 0.65 -13.05
CA ARG A 168 11.45 0.67 -13.07
C ARG A 168 12.05 1.94 -12.49
N SER A 169 11.22 2.88 -12.05
CA SER A 169 11.68 4.04 -11.27
C SER A 169 12.55 3.60 -10.09
N ASP A 170 13.64 4.30 -9.84
CA ASP A 170 14.55 4.00 -8.72
C ASP A 170 13.84 4.07 -7.37
N PHE A 171 12.91 5.01 -7.18
CA PHE A 171 12.13 5.13 -5.95
C PHE A 171 11.20 3.92 -5.75
N ILE A 172 10.53 3.49 -6.82
CA ILE A 172 9.62 2.33 -6.80
C ILE A 172 10.40 1.03 -6.56
N GLN A 173 11.57 0.88 -7.19
CA GLN A 173 12.47 -0.25 -7.00
C GLN A 173 13.11 -0.26 -5.60
N ALA A 174 13.52 0.89 -5.09
CA ALA A 174 14.12 1.03 -3.77
C ALA A 174 13.15 0.63 -2.66
N TYR A 175 11.86 0.93 -2.80
CA TYR A 175 10.80 0.44 -1.91
C TYR A 175 10.35 -1.01 -2.20
N LYS A 176 10.94 -1.66 -3.21
CA LYS A 176 10.62 -3.03 -3.66
C LYS A 176 9.14 -3.20 -4.02
N ILE A 177 8.54 -2.17 -4.63
CA ILE A 177 7.13 -2.17 -4.97
C ILE A 177 6.93 -3.00 -6.24
N GLN A 178 6.28 -4.16 -6.09
CA GLN A 178 5.99 -5.09 -7.20
C GLN A 178 4.53 -5.06 -7.64
N GLY A 179 3.68 -4.33 -6.92
CA GLY A 179 2.26 -4.24 -7.17
C GLY A 179 1.67 -2.98 -6.56
N ILE A 180 0.53 -2.58 -7.10
CA ILE A 180 -0.24 -1.40 -6.69
C ILE A 180 -1.70 -1.81 -6.42
N PRO A 181 -2.44 -1.09 -5.54
CA PRO A 181 -2.02 0.14 -4.85
C PRO A 181 -0.97 -0.11 -3.77
N ARG A 182 -0.13 0.89 -3.54
CA ARG A 182 0.84 0.89 -2.44
C ARG A 182 0.82 2.26 -1.76
N PHE A 183 0.73 2.24 -0.44
CA PHE A 183 0.70 3.44 0.38
C PHE A 183 1.92 3.49 1.31
N ILE A 184 2.50 4.67 1.45
CA ILE A 184 3.69 4.91 2.25
C ILE A 184 3.47 6.22 3.02
N LEU A 185 3.87 6.26 4.29
CA LEU A 185 3.84 7.47 5.11
C LEU A 185 5.27 7.84 5.54
N VAL A 186 5.64 9.09 5.29
CA VAL A 186 6.95 9.67 5.61
C VAL A 186 6.76 10.90 6.52
N ASP A 187 7.68 11.13 7.44
CA ASP A 187 7.68 12.24 8.39
C ASP A 187 8.27 13.54 7.80
N PRO A 188 8.12 14.69 8.49
CA PRO A 188 8.65 15.99 8.03
C PRO A 188 10.15 16.01 7.73
N GLU A 189 10.93 15.14 8.37
CA GLU A 189 12.38 15.02 8.17
C GLU A 189 12.74 14.13 6.97
N GLY A 190 11.77 13.43 6.38
CA GLY A 190 11.96 12.53 5.25
C GLY A 190 12.25 11.08 5.66
N ASN A 191 11.90 10.68 6.89
CA ASN A 191 12.03 9.30 7.38
C ASN A 191 10.70 8.55 7.33
N ILE A 192 10.80 7.23 7.24
CA ILE A 192 9.67 6.33 7.09
C ILE A 192 8.89 6.29 8.40
N VAL A 193 7.60 6.60 8.35
CA VAL A 193 6.65 6.30 9.44
C VAL A 193 6.09 4.90 9.25
N ASP A 194 5.63 4.60 8.03
CA ASP A 194 5.14 3.28 7.63
C ASP A 194 5.35 3.06 6.12
N ALA A 195 6.15 2.06 5.74
CA ALA A 195 6.42 1.71 4.35
C ALA A 195 5.28 0.89 3.69
N ASP A 196 4.25 0.51 4.45
CA ASP A 196 3.05 -0.20 4.00
C ASP A 196 1.81 0.35 4.70
N ALA A 197 1.68 1.67 4.65
CA ALA A 197 0.66 2.41 5.36
C ALA A 197 -0.75 1.88 5.05
N PRO A 198 -1.71 1.97 5.99
CA PRO A 198 -3.09 1.58 5.73
C PRO A 198 -3.66 2.37 4.54
N ARG A 199 -4.38 1.67 3.66
CA ARG A 199 -5.05 2.28 2.51
C ARG A 199 -6.14 3.28 2.93
N PRO A 200 -6.55 4.21 2.05
CA PRO A 200 -7.53 5.25 2.39
C PRO A 200 -8.89 4.73 2.88
N SER A 201 -9.36 3.58 2.39
CA SER A 201 -10.60 2.97 2.88
C SER A 201 -10.48 2.25 4.23
N ASN A 202 -9.28 2.07 4.77
CA ASN A 202 -9.07 1.45 6.07
C ASN A 202 -9.16 2.51 7.20
N PRO A 203 -10.08 2.38 8.17
CA PRO A 203 -10.17 3.28 9.32
C PRO A 203 -8.86 3.46 10.11
N GLU A 204 -8.00 2.43 10.12
CA GLU A 204 -6.68 2.49 10.77
C GLU A 204 -5.80 3.60 10.22
N LEU A 205 -6.01 4.07 8.98
CA LEU A 205 -5.28 5.22 8.46
C LEU A 205 -5.59 6.48 9.27
N ILE A 206 -6.87 6.72 9.57
CA ILE A 206 -7.29 7.90 10.34
C ILE A 206 -6.74 7.81 11.76
N GLU A 207 -6.76 6.62 12.37
CA GLU A 207 -6.18 6.39 13.69
C GLU A 207 -4.67 6.67 13.69
N LEU A 208 -3.95 6.18 12.68
CA LEU A 208 -2.52 6.44 12.50
C LEU A 208 -2.26 7.93 12.34
N LEU A 209 -2.96 8.62 11.43
CA LEU A 209 -2.76 10.04 11.18
C LEU A 209 -3.08 10.90 12.41
N ASN A 210 -4.16 10.60 13.13
CA ASN A 210 -4.50 11.31 14.37
C ASN A 210 -3.46 11.09 15.48
N SER A 211 -2.72 9.98 15.46
CA SER A 211 -1.66 9.71 16.44
C SER A 211 -0.37 10.50 16.20
N LEU A 212 -0.26 11.20 15.06
CA LEU A 212 0.98 11.85 14.60
C LEU A 212 1.02 13.37 14.81
N ASP A 213 0.14 13.94 15.65
CA ASP A 213 0.06 15.38 15.95
C ASP A 213 0.07 16.27 14.69
N ILE A 214 -0.68 15.85 13.65
CA ILE A 214 -0.77 16.50 12.33
C ILE A 214 -1.70 17.73 12.30
#